data_AF-K1GVW7-F1
#
_entry.id   AF-K1GVW7-F1
#
_cell.length_a   1.000
_cell.length_b   1.000
_cell.length_c   1.000
_cell.angle_alpha   90.00
_cell.angle_beta   90.00
_cell.angle_gamma   90.00
#
_symmetry.space_group_name_H-M   'P 1'
#
loop_
_entity.id
_entity.type
_entity.pdbx_description
1 polymer ?
#
loop_
_entity_poly.entity_id
_entity_poly.type
_entity_poly.pdbx_seq_one_letter_code
_entity_poly.pdbx_strand_id
1 'polypeptide(L)'
;KMEIFDIAKGLAKKGTIKEIQKNTDYIMKLIKDENYLKNIDILELKNLKDIIEPLTIFIDADGKHLNYVIGDFEDTCISTEVKDINTFASAYINSKAKFQKYLDKNKELLSIKKLRNNIELDEEDLKELKQLLYSNEEVSLESLKNENNTEIEKISSLYGKKESFGIFIRSLIGLDREAINKEFSEFLNKDKFNSNQIELINLII
;
A
#
# COMPACT_ATOMS: atom_id res chain seq x y z
N LYS A 1 -5.55 33.72 -18.07
CA LYS A 1 -4.70 32.55 -18.43
C LYS A 1 -3.44 33.15 -19.07
N MET A 2 -2.25 33.04 -18.48
CA MET A 2 -1.02 33.53 -19.12
C MET A 2 -0.69 32.62 -20.30
N GLU A 3 -0.40 33.21 -21.45
CA GLU A 3 -0.03 32.47 -22.65
C GLU A 3 1.45 32.04 -22.54
N ILE A 4 1.79 30.84 -23.05
CA ILE A 4 3.17 30.27 -23.01
C ILE A 4 4.22 31.26 -23.55
N PHE A 5 3.80 32.12 -24.48
CA PHE A 5 4.60 33.20 -25.04
C PHE A 5 5.04 34.26 -24.01
N ASP A 6 4.15 34.66 -23.09
CA ASP A 6 4.47 35.62 -22.02
C ASP A 6 5.48 35.03 -21.03
N ILE A 7 5.36 33.73 -20.75
CA ILE A 7 6.29 32.97 -19.90
C ILE A 7 7.68 32.95 -20.55
N ALA A 8 7.77 32.63 -21.84
CA ALA A 8 9.04 32.61 -22.57
C ALA A 8 9.74 33.99 -22.54
N LYS A 9 8.98 35.08 -22.74
CA LYS A 9 9.50 36.46 -22.63
C LYS A 9 10.02 36.79 -21.22
N GLY A 10 9.35 36.28 -20.18
CA GLY A 10 9.81 36.42 -18.79
C GLY A 10 11.12 35.69 -18.54
N LEU A 11 11.23 34.45 -18.99
CA LEU A 11 12.44 33.63 -18.86
C LEU A 11 13.63 34.21 -19.62
N ALA A 12 13.42 34.78 -20.82
CA ALA A 12 14.48 35.39 -21.60
C ALA A 12 15.17 36.57 -20.88
N LYS A 13 14.45 37.28 -19.99
CA LYS A 13 15.03 38.37 -19.17
C LYS A 13 15.94 37.84 -18.05
N LYS A 14 15.89 36.55 -17.74
CA LYS A 14 16.65 35.87 -16.68
C LYS A 14 17.80 35.02 -17.23
N GLY A 15 18.34 35.39 -18.40
CA GLY A 15 19.41 34.67 -19.11
C GLY A 15 20.76 34.54 -18.38
N THR A 16 20.90 35.09 -17.17
CA THR A 16 22.04 34.85 -16.27
C THR A 16 21.94 33.54 -15.48
N ILE A 17 20.77 32.91 -15.42
CA ILE A 17 20.55 31.65 -14.70
C ILE A 17 21.00 30.47 -15.56
N LYS A 18 21.83 29.59 -15.00
CA LYS A 18 22.43 28.44 -15.73
C LYS A 18 21.39 27.51 -16.37
N GLU A 19 20.26 27.27 -15.71
CA GLU A 19 19.20 26.41 -16.23
C GLU A 19 18.43 27.04 -17.39
N ILE A 20 18.32 28.36 -17.41
CA ILE A 20 17.73 29.12 -18.52
C ILE A 20 18.70 29.14 -19.70
N GLN A 21 20.00 29.33 -19.45
CA GLN A 21 21.04 29.30 -20.49
C GLN A 21 21.04 27.99 -21.27
N LYS A 22 20.92 26.86 -20.58
CA LYS A 22 20.84 25.52 -21.20
C LYS A 22 19.65 25.36 -22.15
N ASN A 23 18.57 26.09 -21.91
CA ASN A 23 17.31 25.99 -22.66
C ASN A 23 17.02 27.23 -23.54
N THR A 24 18.03 28.06 -23.78
CA THR A 24 17.89 29.35 -24.51
C THR A 24 17.32 29.15 -25.91
N ASP A 25 17.72 28.09 -26.61
CA ASP A 25 17.28 27.84 -27.98
C ASP A 25 15.77 27.63 -28.07
N TYR A 26 15.19 26.87 -27.13
CA TYR A 26 13.74 26.66 -27.04
C TYR A 26 12.99 27.95 -26.66
N ILE A 27 13.52 28.71 -25.71
CA ILE A 27 12.94 29.99 -25.28
C ILE A 27 12.96 31.01 -26.43
N MET A 28 14.06 31.09 -27.18
CA MET A 28 14.19 32.00 -28.32
C MET A 28 13.34 31.57 -29.51
N LYS A 29 13.18 30.25 -29.73
CA LYS A 29 12.27 29.73 -30.76
C LYS A 29 10.82 30.17 -30.51
N LEU A 30 10.39 30.15 -29.24
CA LEU A 30 9.07 30.63 -28.83
C LEU A 30 8.88 32.15 -28.99
N ILE A 31 9.93 32.95 -28.79
CA ILE A 31 9.83 34.43 -28.86
C ILE A 31 9.91 34.94 -30.30
N LYS A 32 10.72 34.31 -31.15
CA LYS A 32 10.99 34.79 -32.51
C LYS A 32 9.86 34.51 -33.50
N ASP A 33 9.09 33.45 -33.29
CA ASP A 33 8.02 33.05 -34.19
C ASP A 33 6.69 32.94 -33.43
N GLU A 34 5.86 33.98 -33.58
CA GLU A 34 4.51 34.05 -32.98
C GLU A 34 3.54 32.99 -33.56
N ASN A 35 3.84 32.43 -34.74
CA ASN A 35 3.05 31.36 -35.34
C ASN A 35 3.57 29.96 -35.02
N TYR A 36 4.70 29.83 -34.30
CA TYR A 36 5.27 28.54 -33.94
C TYR A 36 4.28 27.69 -33.14
N LEU A 37 3.65 28.26 -32.11
CA LEU A 37 2.63 27.56 -31.31
C LEU A 37 1.36 27.20 -32.08
N LYS A 38 1.07 27.88 -33.20
CA LYS A 38 -0.11 27.58 -34.03
C LYS A 38 0.13 26.41 -34.98
N ASN A 39 1.38 26.16 -35.34
CA ASN A 39 1.77 25.17 -36.36
C ASN A 39 2.60 24.01 -35.78
N ILE A 40 2.70 23.92 -34.45
CA ILE A 40 3.49 22.88 -33.76
C ILE A 40 2.73 21.56 -33.70
N ASP A 41 3.44 20.45 -33.91
CA ASP A 41 2.89 19.11 -33.69
C ASP A 41 2.70 18.80 -32.20
N ILE A 42 1.79 17.87 -31.87
CA ILE A 42 1.45 17.50 -30.50
C ILE A 42 2.66 16.96 -29.73
N LEU A 43 3.56 16.22 -30.39
CA LEU A 43 4.76 15.68 -29.75
C LEU A 43 5.77 16.79 -29.41
N GLU A 44 5.95 17.73 -30.32
CA GLU A 44 6.79 18.91 -30.08
C GLU A 44 6.20 19.80 -28.99
N LEU A 45 4.88 19.98 -28.95
CA LEU A 45 4.21 20.76 -27.91
C LEU A 45 4.40 20.16 -26.52
N LYS A 46 4.30 18.84 -26.40
CA LYS A 46 4.53 18.14 -25.13
C LYS A 46 5.97 18.31 -24.65
N ASN A 47 6.94 18.09 -25.54
CA ASN A 47 8.36 18.26 -25.21
C ASN A 47 8.65 19.71 -24.78
N LEU A 48 8.06 20.68 -25.47
CA LEU A 48 8.17 22.09 -25.13
C LEU A 48 7.57 22.41 -23.75
N LYS A 49 6.43 21.80 -23.41
CA LYS A 49 5.81 21.95 -22.09
C LYS A 49 6.72 21.39 -20.99
N ASP A 50 7.25 20.18 -21.19
CA ASP A 50 8.11 19.51 -20.21
C ASP A 50 9.41 20.30 -19.95
N ILE A 51 9.92 21.02 -20.96
CA ILE A 51 11.10 21.89 -20.84
C ILE A 51 10.79 23.23 -20.17
N ILE A 52 9.65 23.86 -20.50
CA ILE A 52 9.31 25.22 -20.05
C ILE A 52 8.64 25.23 -18.66
N GLU A 53 7.83 24.23 -18.32
CA GLU A 53 7.07 24.17 -17.05
C GLU A 53 7.98 24.26 -15.80
N PRO A 54 9.10 23.52 -15.70
CA PRO A 54 10.02 23.64 -14.56
C PRO A 54 10.69 25.01 -14.47
N LEU A 55 10.92 25.67 -15.62
CA LEU A 55 11.60 26.97 -15.66
C LEU A 55 10.71 28.12 -15.18
N THR A 56 9.38 27.93 -15.15
CA THR A 56 8.42 28.97 -14.70
C THR A 56 8.70 29.50 -13.29
N ILE A 57 9.38 28.72 -12.44
CA ILE A 57 9.80 29.12 -11.09
C ILE A 57 10.73 30.34 -11.07
N PHE A 58 11.43 30.60 -12.18
CA PHE A 58 12.40 31.70 -12.30
C PHE A 58 11.79 33.03 -12.76
N ILE A 59 10.48 33.06 -13.04
CA ILE A 59 9.79 34.30 -13.39
C ILE A 59 9.45 35.02 -12.09
N ASP A 60 10.18 36.10 -11.81
CA ASP A 60 9.87 36.99 -10.70
C ASP A 60 8.44 37.51 -10.84
N ALA A 61 7.70 37.52 -9.72
CA ALA A 61 6.30 37.93 -9.61
C ALA A 61 6.10 39.45 -9.76
N ASP A 62 6.86 40.11 -10.62
CA ASP A 62 6.82 41.56 -10.82
C ASP A 62 5.61 41.92 -11.68
N GLY A 63 4.44 41.95 -11.04
CA GLY A 63 3.26 42.69 -11.49
C GLY A 63 2.11 41.88 -12.11
N LYS A 64 2.24 40.56 -12.27
CA LYS A 64 1.10 39.68 -12.53
C LYS A 64 1.17 38.54 -11.54
N HIS A 65 0.13 38.45 -10.71
CA HIS A 65 -0.07 37.35 -9.77
C HIS A 65 0.23 36.03 -10.49
N LEU A 66 1.33 35.38 -10.08
CA LEU A 66 1.34 33.93 -10.08
C LEU A 66 0.01 33.54 -9.46
N ASN A 67 -0.77 32.72 -10.16
CA ASN A 67 -1.88 32.01 -9.54
C ASN A 67 -1.27 31.02 -8.53
N TYR A 68 -0.65 31.52 -7.46
CA TYR A 68 -0.81 30.88 -6.19
C TYR A 68 -2.30 30.97 -5.94
N VAL A 69 -2.95 29.82 -5.87
CA VAL A 69 -4.16 29.72 -5.07
C VAL A 69 -3.69 30.01 -3.64
N ILE A 70 -3.63 31.29 -3.26
CA ILE A 70 -3.75 31.65 -1.85
C ILE A 70 -5.23 31.46 -1.57
N GLY A 71 -5.60 30.22 -1.28
CA GLY A 71 -6.82 29.99 -0.55
C GLY A 71 -6.55 30.53 0.84
N ASP A 72 -7.18 31.64 1.18
CA ASP A 72 -7.59 31.83 2.57
C ASP A 72 -8.64 30.74 2.81
N PHE A 73 -8.14 29.53 3.12
CA PHE A 73 -8.95 28.49 3.72
C PHE A 73 -9.09 28.92 5.18
N GLU A 74 -10.00 29.84 5.45
CA GLU A 74 -10.63 29.82 6.75
C GLU A 74 -11.39 28.49 6.83
N ASP A 75 -10.71 27.49 7.39
CA ASP A 75 -11.32 26.22 7.74
C ASP A 75 -12.44 26.53 8.74
N THR A 76 -13.65 26.69 8.22
CA THR A 76 -14.85 26.60 9.03
C THR A 76 -15.03 25.12 9.30
N CYS A 77 -14.58 24.69 10.48
CA CYS A 77 -14.81 23.34 10.97
C CYS A 77 -16.33 23.13 11.10
N ILE A 78 -16.95 22.53 10.08
CA ILE A 78 -18.40 22.27 10.02
C ILE A 78 -18.81 21.30 11.13
N SER A 79 -17.93 20.36 11.47
CA SER A 79 -17.98 19.58 12.70
C SER A 79 -16.60 19.05 13.07
N THR A 80 -16.33 18.98 14.37
CA THR A 80 -15.17 18.28 14.92
C THR A 80 -15.63 16.92 15.41
N GLU A 81 -15.35 15.87 14.65
CA GLU A 81 -15.45 14.51 15.17
C GLU A 81 -14.11 14.12 15.78
N VAL A 82 -14.08 13.86 17.08
CA VAL A 82 -12.93 13.23 17.73
C VAL A 82 -12.87 11.79 17.21
N LYS A 83 -12.06 11.56 16.17
CA LYS A 83 -11.68 10.22 15.75
C LYS A 83 -10.44 9.84 16.54
N ASP A 84 -10.51 8.68 17.18
CA ASP A 84 -9.41 8.10 17.95
C ASP A 84 -8.15 8.04 17.05
N ILE A 85 -6.99 8.41 17.59
CA ILE A 85 -5.69 8.31 16.89
C ILE A 85 -5.44 6.88 16.37
N ASN A 86 -6.07 5.88 17.00
CA ASN A 86 -6.11 4.50 16.50
C ASN A 86 -6.66 4.36 15.08
N THR A 87 -7.55 5.25 14.63
CA THR A 87 -8.14 5.25 13.28
C THR A 87 -7.15 5.71 12.21
N PHE A 88 -6.19 6.59 12.54
CA PHE A 88 -5.14 6.99 11.59
C PHE A 88 -4.09 5.88 11.40
N ALA A 89 -3.76 5.17 12.50
CA ALA A 89 -2.90 3.99 12.42
C ALA A 89 -3.56 2.87 11.61
N SER A 90 -4.88 2.67 11.73
CA SER A 90 -5.60 1.61 11.00
C SER A 90 -5.64 1.80 9.47
N ALA A 91 -5.41 3.00 8.96
CA ALA A 91 -5.23 3.24 7.52
C ALA A 91 -3.96 2.59 6.97
N TYR A 92 -2.93 2.41 7.81
CA TYR A 92 -1.65 1.75 7.46
C TYR A 92 -1.55 0.30 7.93
N ILE A 93 -2.52 -0.21 8.69
CA ILE A 93 -2.56 -1.62 9.06
C ILE A 93 -2.94 -2.42 7.81
N ASN A 94 -2.04 -3.29 7.37
CA ASN A 94 -2.27 -4.21 6.26
C ASN A 94 -3.51 -5.09 6.52
N SER A 95 -4.17 -5.54 5.46
CA SER A 95 -5.39 -6.36 5.55
C SER A 95 -5.17 -7.62 6.40
N LYS A 96 -3.95 -8.20 6.36
CA LYS A 96 -3.53 -9.34 7.17
C LYS A 96 -3.72 -9.06 8.67
N ALA A 97 -3.14 -7.97 9.19
CA ALA A 97 -3.20 -7.64 10.62
C ALA A 97 -4.61 -7.22 11.07
N LYS A 98 -5.39 -6.57 10.20
CA LYS A 98 -6.81 -6.31 10.47
C LYS A 98 -7.60 -7.62 10.63
N PHE A 99 -7.38 -8.55 9.72
CA PHE A 99 -8.07 -9.83 9.75
C PHE A 99 -7.65 -10.70 10.93
N GLN A 100 -6.36 -10.67 11.31
CA GLN A 100 -5.87 -11.31 12.53
C GLN A 100 -6.58 -10.78 13.79
N LYS A 101 -6.67 -9.46 13.95
CA LYS A 101 -7.42 -8.85 15.06
C LYS A 101 -8.89 -9.26 15.06
N TYR A 102 -9.49 -9.39 13.88
CA TYR A 102 -10.86 -9.86 13.76
C TYR A 102 -11.01 -11.34 14.18
N LEU A 103 -10.09 -12.21 13.79
CA LEU A 103 -10.07 -13.61 14.22
C LEU A 103 -9.86 -13.72 15.73
N ASP A 104 -8.99 -12.89 16.32
CA ASP A 104 -8.75 -12.85 17.77
C ASP A 104 -10.01 -12.47 18.55
N LYS A 105 -10.81 -11.50 18.05
CA LYS A 105 -12.11 -11.15 18.64
C LYS A 105 -13.10 -12.32 18.62
N ASN A 106 -12.94 -13.24 17.67
CA ASN A 106 -13.81 -14.41 17.48
C ASN A 106 -13.19 -15.72 17.98
N LYS A 107 -12.11 -15.67 18.76
CA LYS A 107 -11.38 -16.85 19.26
C LYS A 107 -12.22 -17.88 20.01
N GLU A 108 -13.40 -17.49 20.49
CA GLU A 108 -14.30 -18.38 21.23
C GLU A 108 -15.08 -19.35 20.34
N LEU A 109 -15.13 -19.10 19.03
CA LEU A 109 -15.75 -19.98 18.04
C LEU A 109 -15.07 -21.35 18.01
N LEU A 110 -15.87 -22.39 17.78
CA LEU A 110 -15.39 -23.77 17.82
C LEU A 110 -14.37 -24.04 16.71
N SER A 111 -14.64 -23.58 15.49
CA SER A 111 -13.72 -23.75 14.36
C SER A 111 -12.36 -23.07 14.58
N ILE A 112 -12.34 -21.88 15.21
CA ILE A 112 -11.09 -21.17 15.54
C ILE A 112 -10.34 -21.89 16.66
N LYS A 113 -11.03 -22.38 17.70
CA LYS A 113 -10.43 -23.22 18.74
C LYS A 113 -9.82 -24.50 18.17
N LYS A 114 -10.52 -25.18 17.25
CA LYS A 114 -9.99 -26.36 16.56
C LYS A 114 -8.74 -26.04 15.76
N LEU A 115 -8.77 -24.96 14.97
CA LEU A 115 -7.60 -24.52 14.20
C LEU A 115 -6.36 -24.27 15.08
N ARG A 116 -6.53 -23.54 16.20
CA ARG A 116 -5.44 -23.22 17.15
C ARG A 116 -4.89 -24.45 17.85
N ASN A 117 -5.74 -25.42 18.17
CA ASN A 117 -5.34 -26.64 18.87
C ASN A 117 -4.92 -27.79 17.94
N ASN A 118 -4.69 -27.49 16.66
CA ASN A 118 -4.36 -28.49 15.63
C ASN A 118 -5.36 -29.66 15.53
N ILE A 119 -6.63 -29.38 15.79
CA ILE A 119 -7.72 -30.36 15.66
C ILE A 119 -8.26 -30.30 14.23
N GLU A 120 -8.65 -31.46 13.69
CA GLU A 120 -9.23 -31.59 12.36
C GLU A 120 -10.54 -30.78 12.24
N LEU A 121 -10.76 -30.18 11.06
CA LEU A 121 -11.95 -29.42 10.75
C LEU A 121 -12.95 -30.28 9.97
N ASP A 122 -14.20 -30.24 10.40
CA ASP A 122 -15.32 -30.83 9.65
C ASP A 122 -15.93 -29.82 8.65
N GLU A 123 -16.93 -30.26 7.90
CA GLU A 123 -17.58 -29.40 6.90
C GLU A 123 -18.32 -28.21 7.51
N GLU A 124 -18.81 -28.35 8.73
CA GLU A 124 -19.54 -27.31 9.44
C GLU A 124 -18.58 -26.24 9.98
N ASP A 125 -17.41 -26.65 10.49
CA ASP A 125 -16.33 -25.75 10.85
C ASP A 125 -15.86 -24.93 9.64
N LEU A 126 -15.68 -25.57 8.48
CA LEU A 126 -15.28 -24.87 7.25
C LEU A 126 -16.35 -23.87 6.80
N LYS A 127 -17.62 -24.17 7.01
CA LYS A 127 -18.73 -23.27 6.72
C LYS A 127 -18.74 -22.08 7.68
N GLU A 128 -18.52 -22.31 8.97
CA GLU A 128 -18.39 -21.26 10.00
C GLU A 128 -17.23 -20.30 9.67
N LEU A 129 -16.06 -20.84 9.32
CA LEU A 129 -14.89 -20.03 8.94
C LEU A 129 -15.12 -19.21 7.67
N LYS A 130 -15.80 -19.78 6.66
CA LYS A 130 -16.18 -19.04 5.45
C LYS A 130 -17.16 -17.92 5.78
N GLN A 131 -18.17 -18.19 6.59
CA GLN A 131 -19.14 -17.18 6.98
C GLN A 131 -18.46 -16.04 7.74
N LEU A 132 -17.57 -16.36 8.67
CA LEU A 132 -16.78 -15.38 9.41
C LEU A 132 -15.94 -14.50 8.47
N LEU A 133 -15.34 -15.09 7.44
CA LEU A 133 -14.60 -14.34 6.43
C LEU A 133 -15.51 -13.38 5.63
N TYR A 134 -16.72 -13.80 5.24
CA TYR A 134 -17.68 -12.95 4.52
C TYR A 134 -18.35 -11.88 5.40
N SER A 135 -18.45 -12.12 6.71
CA SER A 135 -19.05 -11.17 7.66
C SER A 135 -18.09 -10.07 8.11
N ASN A 136 -16.84 -10.08 7.67
CA ASN A 136 -15.89 -9.02 7.98
C ASN A 136 -16.08 -7.82 7.05
N GLU A 137 -16.56 -6.70 7.60
CA GLU A 137 -16.75 -5.44 6.87
C GLU A 137 -15.47 -4.60 6.76
N GLU A 138 -14.49 -4.81 7.66
CA GLU A 138 -13.24 -4.04 7.73
C GLU A 138 -12.19 -4.51 6.71
N VAL A 139 -12.28 -5.76 6.25
CA VAL A 139 -11.28 -6.39 5.37
C VAL A 139 -11.96 -6.98 4.13
N SER A 140 -11.68 -6.40 2.97
CA SER A 140 -12.07 -7.01 1.69
C SER A 140 -11.29 -8.31 1.45
N LEU A 141 -12.01 -9.33 0.97
CA LEU A 141 -11.46 -10.59 0.47
C LEU A 141 -10.37 -10.39 -0.59
N GLU A 142 -10.57 -9.40 -1.47
CA GLU A 142 -9.63 -9.11 -2.55
C GLU A 142 -8.32 -8.56 -2.00
N SER A 143 -8.39 -7.64 -1.04
CA SER A 143 -7.21 -7.11 -0.35
C SER A 143 -6.46 -8.21 0.40
N LEU A 144 -7.20 -9.04 1.15
CA LEU A 144 -6.62 -10.17 1.89
C LEU A 144 -5.93 -11.16 0.95
N LYS A 145 -6.55 -11.46 -0.19
CA LYS A 145 -5.97 -12.34 -1.21
C LYS A 145 -4.73 -11.73 -1.86
N ASN A 146 -4.79 -10.47 -2.29
CA ASN A 146 -3.69 -9.81 -2.99
C ASN A 146 -2.45 -9.67 -2.10
N GLU A 147 -2.63 -9.28 -0.85
CA GLU A 147 -1.53 -9.14 0.11
C GLU A 147 -0.90 -10.48 0.51
N ASN A 148 -1.67 -11.58 0.46
CA ASN A 148 -1.21 -12.92 0.87
C ASN A 148 -1.03 -13.89 -0.31
N ASN A 149 -1.05 -13.42 -1.56
CA ASN A 149 -1.11 -14.29 -2.74
C ASN A 149 0.04 -15.30 -2.78
N THR A 150 1.26 -14.86 -2.44
CA THR A 150 2.44 -15.72 -2.43
C THR A 150 2.35 -16.82 -1.36
N GLU A 151 1.81 -16.54 -0.17
CA GLU A 151 1.58 -17.56 0.86
C GLU A 151 0.46 -18.52 0.46
N ILE A 152 -0.64 -17.99 -0.08
CA ILE A 152 -1.79 -18.79 -0.55
C ILE A 152 -1.35 -19.74 -1.67
N GLU A 153 -0.56 -19.28 -2.64
CA GLU A 153 -0.02 -20.12 -3.72
C GLU A 153 0.90 -21.22 -3.20
N LYS A 154 1.78 -20.90 -2.24
CA LYS A 154 2.66 -21.89 -1.59
C LYS A 154 1.86 -22.96 -0.85
N ILE A 155 0.86 -22.55 -0.05
CA ILE A 155 0.00 -23.50 0.67
C ILE A 155 -0.78 -24.35 -0.33
N SER A 156 -1.32 -23.74 -1.38
CA SER A 156 -2.09 -24.44 -2.42
C SER A 156 -1.28 -25.44 -3.21
N SER A 157 0.01 -25.21 -3.42
CA SER A 157 0.88 -26.16 -4.13
C SER A 157 1.28 -27.35 -3.26
N LEU A 158 1.43 -27.15 -1.94
CA LEU A 158 1.84 -28.20 -1.01
C LEU A 158 0.69 -29.10 -0.55
N TYR A 159 -0.47 -28.53 -0.26
CA TYR A 159 -1.58 -29.23 0.40
C TYR A 159 -2.82 -29.42 -0.49
N GLY A 160 -2.80 -28.85 -1.70
CA GLY A 160 -3.94 -28.88 -2.62
C GLY A 160 -5.12 -28.04 -2.15
N LYS A 161 -6.08 -27.82 -3.06
CA LYS A 161 -7.15 -26.81 -2.85
C LYS A 161 -8.06 -27.08 -1.65
N LYS A 162 -8.28 -28.34 -1.27
CA LYS A 162 -9.25 -28.72 -0.23
C LYS A 162 -8.74 -28.35 1.17
N GLU A 163 -7.47 -28.62 1.46
CA GLU A 163 -6.88 -28.43 2.79
C GLU A 163 -6.28 -27.03 2.98
N SER A 164 -6.00 -26.34 1.87
CA SER A 164 -5.33 -25.03 1.87
C SER A 164 -6.04 -23.95 2.67
N PHE A 165 -7.39 -23.97 2.71
CA PHE A 165 -8.14 -22.92 3.38
C PHE A 165 -7.91 -22.95 4.90
N GLY A 166 -8.05 -24.10 5.54
CA GLY A 166 -7.81 -24.22 6.98
C GLY A 166 -6.36 -23.90 7.35
N ILE A 167 -5.41 -24.33 6.52
CA ILE A 167 -3.97 -24.06 6.72
C ILE A 167 -3.67 -22.56 6.59
N PHE A 168 -4.29 -21.88 5.63
CA PHE A 168 -4.16 -20.43 5.49
C PHE A 168 -4.74 -19.70 6.70
N ILE A 169 -5.94 -20.03 7.17
CA ILE A 169 -6.50 -19.37 8.36
C ILE A 169 -5.62 -19.64 9.59
N ARG A 170 -5.08 -20.87 9.73
CA ARG A 170 -4.12 -21.22 10.78
C ARG A 170 -2.84 -20.38 10.73
N SER A 171 -2.31 -20.10 9.54
CA SER A 171 -1.11 -19.26 9.40
C SER A 171 -1.34 -17.81 9.81
N LEU A 172 -2.60 -17.35 9.82
CA LEU A 172 -2.96 -16.02 10.30
C LEU A 172 -3.10 -15.98 11.83
N ILE A 173 -3.76 -16.97 12.44
CA ILE A 173 -4.06 -16.95 13.88
C ILE A 173 -2.97 -17.56 14.76
N GLY A 174 -2.09 -18.38 14.19
CA GLY A 174 -1.11 -19.15 14.94
C GLY A 174 -1.69 -20.36 15.67
N LEU A 175 -0.81 -21.20 16.20
CA LEU A 175 -1.18 -22.36 17.01
C LEU A 175 -1.10 -22.03 18.50
N ASP A 176 -1.88 -22.75 19.29
CA ASP A 176 -1.79 -22.68 20.74
C ASP A 176 -0.49 -23.33 21.22
N ARG A 177 0.21 -22.66 22.12
CA ARG A 177 1.54 -23.10 22.57
C ARG A 177 1.47 -24.46 23.28
N GLU A 178 0.40 -24.74 24.02
CA GLU A 178 0.24 -26.03 24.69
C GLU A 178 0.02 -27.15 23.67
N ALA A 179 -0.77 -26.89 22.63
CA ALA A 179 -1.00 -27.84 21.54
C ALA A 179 0.29 -28.12 20.76
N ILE A 180 1.07 -27.09 20.45
CA ILE A 180 2.40 -27.24 19.80
C ILE A 180 3.31 -28.09 20.69
N ASN A 181 3.47 -27.71 21.97
CA ASN A 181 4.37 -28.41 22.88
C ASN A 181 3.99 -29.88 23.06
N LYS A 182 2.69 -30.20 23.07
CA LYS A 182 2.21 -31.58 23.18
C LYS A 182 2.65 -32.42 21.98
N GLU A 183 2.31 -31.99 20.76
CA GLU A 183 2.67 -32.70 19.53
C GLU A 183 4.19 -32.76 19.32
N PHE A 184 4.91 -31.67 19.63
CA PHE A 184 6.37 -31.65 19.54
C PHE A 184 7.03 -32.53 20.60
N SER A 185 6.48 -32.64 21.80
CA SER A 185 7.01 -33.58 22.80
C SER A 185 6.92 -35.01 22.31
N GLU A 186 5.83 -35.39 21.65
CA GLU A 186 5.70 -36.71 21.03
C GLU A 186 6.70 -36.92 19.89
N PHE A 187 6.91 -35.89 19.05
CA PHE A 187 7.91 -35.91 17.98
C PHE A 187 9.33 -36.07 18.51
N LEU A 188 9.72 -35.27 19.50
CA LEU A 188 11.04 -35.30 20.14
C LEU A 188 11.31 -36.63 20.86
N ASN A 189 10.26 -37.31 21.32
CA ASN A 189 10.37 -38.62 21.97
C ASN A 189 10.45 -39.80 20.99
N LYS A 190 9.97 -39.64 19.74
CA LYS A 190 10.00 -40.70 18.73
C LYS A 190 11.38 -40.91 18.13
N ASP A 191 12.14 -39.83 17.94
CA ASP A 191 13.48 -39.87 17.36
C ASP A 191 14.57 -39.57 18.40
N LYS A 192 15.75 -40.16 18.25
CA LYS A 192 16.91 -39.88 19.12
C LYS A 192 17.57 -38.56 18.73
N PHE A 193 16.89 -37.44 18.98
CA PHE A 193 17.52 -36.13 18.84
C PHE A 193 18.60 -35.93 19.90
N ASN A 194 19.73 -35.33 19.51
CA ASN A 194 20.74 -34.91 20.48
C ASN A 194 20.37 -33.54 21.10
N SER A 195 21.03 -33.19 22.21
CA SER A 195 20.71 -31.97 22.96
C SER A 195 20.72 -30.68 22.12
N ASN A 196 21.67 -30.55 21.19
CA ASN A 196 21.76 -29.36 20.32
C ASN A 196 20.58 -29.28 19.33
N GLN A 197 20.12 -30.42 18.82
CA GLN A 197 18.96 -30.49 17.93
C GLN A 197 17.67 -30.16 18.66
N ILE A 198 17.50 -30.65 19.90
CA ILE A 198 16.36 -30.34 20.75
C ILE A 198 16.32 -28.83 21.06
N GLU A 199 17.47 -28.25 21.42
CA GLU A 199 17.59 -26.81 21.70
C GLU A 199 17.25 -25.97 20.45
N LEU A 200 17.74 -26.37 19.28
CA LEU A 200 17.41 -25.70 18.02
C LEU A 200 15.90 -25.76 17.72
N ILE A 201 15.26 -26.92 17.90
CA ILE A 201 13.82 -27.07 17.67
C ILE A 201 13.02 -26.17 18.63
N ASN A 202 13.41 -26.11 19.91
CA ASN A 202 12.77 -25.26 20.91
C ASN A 202 12.94 -23.76 20.63
N LEU A 203 13.96 -23.34 19.86
CA LEU A 203 14.17 -21.95 19.45
C LEU A 203 13.31 -21.53 18.25
N ILE A 204 12.89 -22.49 17.42
CA ILE A 204 12.06 -22.23 16.22
C ILE A 204 10.58 -22.05 16.59
N ILE A 205 10.16 -22.67 17.70
CA ILE A 205 8.80 -22.64 18.26
C ILE A 205 8.57 -21.37 19.08
#